data_AF-A0A1Q8DY09-F1
#
_entry.id   AF-A0A1Q8DY09-F1
#
_cell.length_a   1.000
_cell.length_b   1.000
_cell.length_c   1.000
_cell.angle_alpha   90.00
_cell.angle_beta   90.00
_cell.angle_gamma   90.00
#
_symmetry.space_group_name_H-M   'P 1'
#
loop_
_entity.id
_entity.type
_entity.pdbx_description
1 polymer ?
#
loop_
_entity_poly.entity_id
_entity_poly.type
_entity_poly.pdbx_seq_one_letter_code
_entity_poly.pdbx_strand_id
1 'polypeptide(L)' 'MDEIRVKVVATGVCHTDVVARVFIPQLIAYFKAGQFPFDKLVKFYDFEDINQAFEDSASGITIKPILRVGS' A
#
# COMPACT_ATOMS: atom_id res chain seq x y z
N MET A 1 -18.30 -22.96 -39.65
CA MET A 1 -18.27 -22.07 -38.47
C MET A 1 -16.91 -22.28 -37.84
N ASP A 2 -15.95 -21.38 -38.07
CA ASP A 2 -14.63 -21.50 -37.47
C ASP A 2 -14.69 -21.04 -36.01
N GLU A 3 -14.26 -21.91 -35.09
CA GLU A 3 -14.18 -21.63 -33.66
C GLU A 3 -12.84 -20.95 -33.35
N ILE A 4 -12.88 -19.76 -32.74
CA ILE A 4 -11.66 -19.07 -32.26
C ILE A 4 -11.39 -19.53 -30.83
N ARG A 5 -10.23 -20.15 -30.60
CA ARG A 5 -9.78 -20.54 -29.25
C ARG A 5 -8.95 -19.44 -28.62
N VAL A 6 -9.35 -18.98 -27.43
CA VAL A 6 -8.58 -18.04 -26.61
C VAL A 6 -7.96 -18.80 -25.43
N LYS A 7 -6.64 -18.63 -25.25
CA LYS A 7 -5.93 -19.16 -24.08
C LYS A 7 -5.89 -18.09 -22.99
N VAL A 8 -6.52 -18.36 -21.85
CA VAL A 8 -6.39 -17.55 -20.64
C VAL A 8 -5.25 -18.08 -19.79
N VAL A 9 -4.42 -17.17 -19.25
CA VAL A 9 -3.35 -17.49 -18.31
C VAL A 9 -3.55 -16.64 -17.06
N ALA A 10 -3.45 -17.26 -15.89
CA ALA A 10 -3.58 -16.60 -14.60
C ALA A 10 -2.47 -17.08 -13.64
N THR A 11 -2.03 -16.21 -12.73
CA THR A 11 -1.11 -16.53 -11.64
C THR A 11 -1.58 -15.84 -10.36
N GLY A 12 -1.37 -16.49 -9.22
CA GLY A 12 -1.53 -15.85 -7.91
C GLY A 12 -0.28 -15.05 -7.55
N VAL A 13 -0.44 -14.02 -6.73
CA VAL A 13 0.66 -13.19 -6.21
C VAL A 13 0.41 -12.93 -4.72
N CYS A 14 1.43 -13.08 -3.89
CA CYS A 14 1.36 -12.77 -2.46
C CYS A 14 2.39 -11.69 -2.12
N HIS A 15 1.94 -10.53 -1.63
CA HIS A 15 2.83 -9.39 -1.32
C HIS A 15 3.76 -9.00 -2.49
N THR A 16 3.30 -9.13 -3.74
CA THR A 16 4.08 -8.86 -4.97
C THR A 16 5.14 -9.92 -5.31
N ASP A 17 5.27 -11.01 -4.54
CA ASP A 17 6.30 -12.06 -4.69
C ASP A 17 7.74 -11.51 -4.75
N VAL A 18 7.99 -10.39 -4.06
CA VAL A 18 9.29 -9.70 -4.04
C VAL A 18 10.16 -10.12 -2.86
N VAL A 19 11.48 -9.95 -3.01
CA VAL A 19 12.42 -10.03 -1.89
C VAL A 19 12.42 -8.71 -1.14
N ALA A 20 11.69 -8.64 -0.02
CA ALA A 20 11.48 -7.40 0.75
C ALA A 20 12.79 -6.66 1.13
N ARG A 21 13.84 -7.40 1.49
CA ARG A 21 15.15 -6.84 1.85
C ARG A 21 15.81 -6.05 0.72
N VAL A 22 15.44 -6.34 -0.53
CA VAL A 22 15.91 -5.63 -1.72
C VAL A 22 14.92 -4.55 -2.14
N PHE A 23 13.61 -4.86 -2.11
CA PHE A 23 12.58 -4.00 -2.65
C PHE A 23 12.26 -2.77 -1.78
N ILE A 24 12.23 -2.91 -0.45
CA ILE A 24 11.94 -1.78 0.45
C ILE A 24 12.99 -0.66 0.31
N PRO A 25 14.31 -0.94 0.30
CA PRO A 25 15.32 0.09 0.02
C PRO A 25 15.11 0.83 -1.32
N GLN A 26 14.66 0.14 -2.36
CA GLN A 26 14.38 0.75 -3.66
C GLN A 26 13.19 1.71 -3.60
N LEU A 27 12.09 1.32 -2.94
CA LEU A 27 10.94 2.21 -2.75
C LEU A 27 11.30 3.48 -1.97
N ILE A 28 12.16 3.36 -0.95
CA ILE A 28 12.68 4.51 -0.21
C ILE A 28 13.50 5.43 -1.15
N ALA A 29 14.33 4.86 -2.01
CA ALA A 29 15.11 5.63 -2.99
C ALA A 29 14.19 6.38 -3.96
N TYR A 30 13.14 5.73 -4.48
CA TYR A 30 12.16 6.39 -5.36
C TYR A 30 11.39 7.50 -4.66
N PHE A 31 11.01 7.33 -3.40
CA PHE A 31 10.37 8.40 -2.63
C PHE A 31 11.30 9.61 -2.48
N LYS A 32 12.56 9.38 -2.08
CA LYS A 32 13.57 10.45 -1.95
C LYS A 32 13.87 11.15 -3.28
N ALA A 33 13.77 10.43 -4.40
CA ALA A 33 13.92 10.98 -5.74
C ALA A 33 12.65 11.67 -6.26
N GLY A 34 11.56 11.75 -5.48
CA GLY A 34 10.29 12.34 -5.89
C GLY A 34 9.47 11.50 -6.88
N GLN A 35 9.88 10.25 -7.13
CA GLN A 35 9.26 9.34 -8.10
C GLN A 35 8.14 8.48 -7.49
N PHE A 36 8.05 8.41 -6.17
CA PHE A 36 7.06 7.60 -5.47
C PHE A 36 6.45 8.32 -4.26
N PRO A 37 5.49 9.24 -4.47
CA PRO A 37 4.90 10.06 -3.41
C PRO A 37 3.85 9.30 -2.58
N PHE A 38 4.26 8.24 -1.89
CA PHE A 38 3.35 7.40 -1.08
C PHE A 38 2.82 8.13 0.16
N ASP A 39 3.54 9.15 0.63
CA ASP A 39 3.20 10.00 1.76
C ASP A 39 1.83 10.69 1.58
N LYS A 40 1.41 10.92 0.33
CA LYS A 40 0.08 11.47 0.00
C LYS A 40 -1.08 10.55 0.39
N LEU A 41 -0.82 9.28 0.67
CA LEU A 41 -1.82 8.30 1.11
C LEU A 41 -1.96 8.26 2.63
N VAL A 42 -1.07 8.94 3.36
CA VAL A 42 -0.93 8.83 4.81
C VAL A 42 -1.70 9.94 5.52
N LYS A 43 -2.41 9.56 6.60
CA LYS A 43 -2.87 10.49 7.64
C LYS A 43 -2.31 10.03 8.98
N PHE A 44 -1.78 10.99 9.75
CA PHE A 44 -1.26 10.73 11.09
C PHE A 44 -2.34 10.93 12.15
N TYR A 45 -2.28 10.09 13.17
CA TYR A 45 -3.13 10.14 14.36
C TYR A 45 -2.24 10.00 15.59
N ASP A 46 -2.63 10.64 16.69
CA ASP A 46 -2.02 10.38 17.98
C ASP A 46 -2.50 9.03 18.50
N PHE A 47 -1.74 8.39 19.40
CA PHE A 47 -2.06 7.04 19.87
C PHE A 47 -3.44 6.96 20.56
N GLU A 48 -3.86 8.03 21.22
CA GLU A 48 -5.17 8.15 21.88
C GLU A 48 -6.34 8.07 20.89
N ASP A 49 -6.11 8.47 19.63
CA ASP A 49 -7.12 8.50 18.56
C ASP A 49 -7.20 7.19 17.77
N ILE A 50 -6.68 6.08 18.31
CA ILE A 50 -6.61 4.78 17.60
C ILE A 50 -7.96 4.32 17.04
N ASN A 51 -9.06 4.54 17.76
CA ASN A 51 -10.39 4.15 17.31
C ASN A 51 -10.85 4.98 16.11
N GLN A 52 -10.57 6.29 16.11
CA GLN A 52 -10.86 7.15 14.97
C GLN A 52 -10.04 6.75 13.74
N ALA A 53 -8.78 6.37 13.93
CA ALA A 53 -7.92 5.89 12.85
C ALA A 53 -8.48 4.63 12.18
N PHE A 54 -9.09 3.71 12.96
CA PHE A 54 -9.77 2.53 12.43
C PHE A 54 -11.05 2.90 11.66
N GLU A 55 -11.89 3.78 12.21
CA GLU A 55 -13.14 4.22 11.55
C GLU A 55 -12.87 4.94 10.23
N ASP A 56 -11.91 5.87 10.21
CA ASP A 56 -11.51 6.60 9.02
C ASP A 56 -10.93 5.65 7.95
N SER A 57 -10.21 4.60 8.36
CA SER A 57 -9.69 3.59 7.45
C SER A 57 -10.78 2.70 6.87
N ALA A 58 -11.76 2.27 7.68
CA ALA A 58 -12.86 1.42 7.24
C ALA A 58 -13.85 2.17 6.33
N SER A 59 -14.08 3.46 6.60
CA SER A 59 -14.94 4.32 5.79
C SER A 59 -14.29 4.80 4.48
N GLY A 60 -12.96 4.64 4.35
CA GLY A 60 -12.19 5.10 3.19
C GLY A 60 -11.84 6.59 3.21
N ILE A 61 -12.14 7.30 4.29
CA ILE A 61 -11.69 8.70 4.52
C ILE A 61 -10.15 8.75 4.54
N THR A 62 -9.53 7.74 5.14
CA THR A 62 -8.08 7.61 5.22
C THR A 62 -7.62 6.32 4.54
N ILE A 63 -6.70 6.45 3.57
CA ILE A 63 -6.15 5.29 2.85
C ILE A 63 -5.15 4.53 3.72
N LYS A 64 -4.20 5.24 4.37
CA LYS A 64 -3.19 4.64 5.23
C LYS A 64 -3.02 5.42 6.55
N PRO A 65 -3.72 5.05 7.63
CA PRO A 65 -3.48 5.66 8.93
C PRO A 65 -2.10 5.24 9.48
N ILE A 66 -1.39 6.19 10.11
CA ILE A 66 -0.17 5.93 10.89
C ILE A 66 -0.35 6.50 12.29
N LEU A 67 -0.22 5.64 13.30
CA LEU A 67 -0.23 6.05 14.71
C LEU A 67 1.14 6.55 15.12
N ARG A 68 1.18 7.69 15.81
CA ARG A 68 2.38 8.18 16.49
C ARG A 68 2.41 7.60 17.90
N VAL A 69 3.50 6.93 18.26
CA VAL A 69 3.68 6.29 19.57
C VAL A 69 4.91 6.90 20.25
N GLY A 70 4.77 7.33 21.50
CA GLY A 70 5.90 7.79 22.34
C GLY A 70 6.36 9.23 22.10
N SER A 71 5.44 10.15 21.82
CA SER A 71 5.69 11.59 21.83
C SER A 71 5.87 12.14 23.25
#